data_AF-A0A1G6CLA8-F1
#
_entry.id   AF-A0A1G6CLA8-F1
#
_cell.length_a   1.000
_cell.length_b   1.000
_cell.length_c   1.000
_cell.angle_alpha   90.00
_cell.angle_beta   90.00
_cell.angle_gamma   90.00
#
_symmetry.space_group_name_H-M   'P 1'
#
loop_
_entity.id
_entity.type
_entity.pdbx_description
1 polymer ?
#
loop_
_entity_poly.entity_id
_entity_poly.type
_entity_poly.pdbx_seq_one_letter_code
_entity_poly.pdbx_strand_id
1 'polypeptide(L)'
;MNRDVKYFNFPIQLLDGFMENPKQCLLNILDFALYANSLKLEFSYTDLDAFKASCKHYNVKKSHYQNGLNNGKELYETCPSNSPKVGLDLNIFWDFFKNEKTDFEKATFLGYMAIRSILQDKPYCKITNLYWLSRMDGLAKTTKSKDKLSSSIKKYANEYQTRKIKAALCDGWSLQTYSRYTRGFYVSFKLSLEDLVYHAEKRRKSTKEKQRKFETKLALEKAKMRLRTEEMATRP
;
A
#
# COMPACT_ATOMS: atom_id res chain seq x y z
N MET A 1 -25.23 3.36 -7.58
CA MET A 1 -24.92 4.81 -7.49
C MET A 1 -23.41 4.96 -7.39
N ASN A 2 -22.74 5.26 -8.50
CA ASN A 2 -21.31 5.54 -8.51
C ASN A 2 -21.15 7.02 -8.10
N ARG A 3 -21.10 7.30 -6.79
CA ARG A 3 -20.57 8.60 -6.33
C ARG A 3 -19.08 8.54 -6.64
N ASP A 4 -18.54 9.50 -7.39
CA ASP A 4 -17.10 9.62 -7.59
C ASP A 4 -16.42 9.64 -6.22
N VAL A 5 -15.85 8.50 -5.83
CA VAL A 5 -15.19 8.33 -4.55
C VAL A 5 -13.92 9.17 -4.60
N LYS A 6 -13.88 10.22 -3.78
CA LYS A 6 -12.71 11.07 -3.64
C LYS A 6 -11.75 10.47 -2.63
N TYR A 7 -10.47 10.69 -2.87
CA TYR A 7 -9.39 10.22 -2.00
C TYR A 7 -8.49 11.38 -1.58
N PHE A 8 -8.13 11.43 -0.31
CA PHE A 8 -7.00 12.22 0.15
C PHE A 8 -5.71 11.44 -0.14
N ASN A 9 -4.86 11.98 -1.01
CA ASN A 9 -3.58 11.37 -1.36
C ASN A 9 -2.47 12.02 -0.54
N PHE A 10 -1.72 11.23 0.22
CA PHE A 10 -0.72 11.74 1.15
C PHE A 10 0.44 10.75 1.36
N PRO A 11 1.62 11.20 1.81
CA PRO A 11 2.77 10.34 2.12
C PRO A 11 2.54 9.57 3.42
N ILE A 12 2.92 8.29 3.45
CA ILE A 12 2.64 7.38 4.58
C ILE A 12 3.18 7.91 5.93
N GLN A 13 4.20 8.77 5.90
CA GLN A 13 4.78 9.42 7.07
C GLN A 13 3.80 10.28 7.88
N LEU A 14 2.71 10.77 7.29
CA LEU A 14 1.71 11.51 8.06
C LEU A 14 0.89 10.61 9.02
N LEU A 15 1.11 9.29 8.99
CA LEU A 15 0.57 8.35 9.99
C LEU A 15 1.49 8.16 11.20
N ASP A 16 2.67 8.79 11.23
CA ASP A 16 3.53 8.76 12.41
C ASP A 16 2.77 9.35 13.62
N GLY A 17 2.82 8.65 14.76
CA GLY A 17 2.08 9.01 15.98
C GLY A 17 0.55 8.82 15.91
N PHE A 18 0.01 8.13 14.91
CA PHE A 18 -1.45 7.97 14.75
C PHE A 18 -2.12 7.22 15.90
N MET A 19 -1.41 6.28 16.54
CA MET A 19 -1.98 5.50 17.64
C MET A 19 -2.27 6.39 18.86
N GLU A 20 -1.43 7.39 19.08
CA GLU A 20 -1.44 8.34 20.18
C GLU A 20 -2.37 9.53 19.88
N ASN A 21 -2.24 10.13 18.70
CA ASN A 21 -2.99 11.33 18.32
C ASN A 21 -3.62 11.21 16.92
N PRO A 22 -4.63 10.34 16.75
CA PRO A 22 -5.23 10.08 15.43
C PRO A 22 -5.86 11.34 14.82
N LYS A 23 -6.46 12.21 15.65
CA LYS A 23 -7.09 13.45 15.16
C LYS A 23 -6.08 14.40 14.53
N GLN A 24 -4.92 14.60 15.17
CA GLN A 24 -3.88 15.46 14.61
C GLN A 24 -3.30 14.89 13.32
N CYS A 25 -3.03 13.58 13.27
CA CYS A 25 -2.56 12.93 12.04
C CYS A 25 -3.57 13.10 10.89
N LEU A 26 -4.86 12.92 11.16
CA LEU A 26 -5.91 13.12 10.15
C LEU A 26 -6.04 14.59 9.73
N LEU A 27 -5.90 15.55 10.64
CA LEU A 27 -5.85 16.98 10.29
C LEU A 27 -4.66 17.29 9.37
N ASN A 28 -3.48 16.75 9.68
CA ASN A 28 -2.29 16.91 8.84
C ASN A 28 -2.49 16.29 7.45
N ILE A 29 -3.09 15.10 7.37
CA ILE A 29 -3.45 14.45 6.10
C ILE A 29 -4.40 15.32 5.29
N LEU A 30 -5.44 15.88 5.93
CA LEU A 30 -6.41 16.76 5.29
C LEU A 30 -5.73 18.01 4.74
N ASP A 31 -4.94 18.72 5.55
CA ASP A 31 -4.28 19.96 5.16
C ASP A 31 -3.26 19.72 4.03
N PHE A 32 -2.45 18.66 4.14
CA PHE A 32 -1.55 18.24 3.08
C PHE A 32 -2.30 17.96 1.78
N ALA A 33 -3.38 17.17 1.82
CA ALA A 33 -4.10 16.77 0.62
C ALA A 33 -4.81 17.95 -0.04
N LEU A 34 -5.35 18.88 0.76
CA LEU A 34 -5.97 20.11 0.27
C LEU A 34 -4.93 21.00 -0.43
N TYR A 35 -3.76 21.20 0.18
CA TYR A 35 -2.67 21.98 -0.42
C TYR A 35 -2.10 21.30 -1.68
N ALA A 36 -1.84 20.00 -1.63
CA ALA A 36 -1.35 19.25 -2.78
C ALA A 36 -2.33 19.24 -3.97
N ASN A 37 -3.64 19.35 -3.70
CA ASN A 37 -4.65 19.54 -4.74
C ASN A 37 -4.70 20.99 -5.24
N SER A 38 -4.55 21.99 -4.36
CA SER A 38 -4.58 23.40 -4.76
C SER A 38 -3.46 23.75 -5.73
N LEU A 39 -2.27 23.13 -5.59
CA LEU A 39 -1.17 23.28 -6.53
C LEU A 39 -1.47 22.81 -7.96
N LYS A 40 -2.56 22.06 -8.18
CA LYS A 40 -2.98 21.57 -9.50
C LYS A 40 -4.04 22.46 -10.16
N LEU A 41 -4.49 23.50 -9.48
CA LEU A 41 -5.54 24.38 -9.98
C LEU A 41 -4.89 25.52 -10.78
N GLU A 42 -5.16 25.57 -12.08
CA GLU A 42 -4.50 26.51 -13.02
C GLU A 42 -5.03 27.95 -12.95
N PHE A 43 -6.10 28.21 -12.18
CA PHE A 43 -6.89 29.47 -12.27
C PHE A 43 -7.04 30.26 -10.97
N SER A 44 -6.19 30.03 -9.97
CA SER A 44 -6.26 30.75 -8.69
C SER A 44 -5.37 31.99 -8.66
N TYR A 45 -5.95 33.14 -8.30
CA TYR A 45 -5.22 34.42 -8.16
C TYR A 45 -4.23 34.43 -6.98
N THR A 46 -4.50 33.64 -5.93
CA THR A 46 -3.64 33.50 -4.75
C THR A 46 -3.61 32.06 -4.25
N ASP A 47 -2.56 31.69 -3.51
CA ASP A 47 -2.45 30.38 -2.81
C ASP A 47 -3.68 30.10 -1.92
N LEU A 48 -4.21 31.13 -1.27
CA LEU A 48 -5.38 31.02 -0.40
C LEU A 48 -6.66 30.74 -1.18
N ASP A 49 -6.83 31.35 -2.35
CA ASP A 49 -8.00 31.09 -3.20
C ASP A 49 -7.93 29.69 -3.80
N ALA A 50 -6.73 29.24 -4.21
CA ALA A 50 -6.48 27.87 -4.64
C ALA A 50 -6.87 26.88 -3.54
N PHE A 51 -6.44 27.15 -2.31
CA PHE A 51 -6.72 26.30 -1.15
C PHE A 51 -8.22 26.27 -0.81
N LYS A 52 -8.92 27.41 -0.86
CA LYS A 52 -10.39 27.48 -0.69
C LYS A 52 -11.12 26.71 -1.80
N ALA A 53 -10.66 26.79 -3.04
CA ALA A 53 -11.22 26.03 -4.14
C ALA A 53 -11.04 24.51 -3.95
N SER A 54 -9.87 24.10 -3.45
CA SER A 54 -9.61 22.71 -3.04
C SER A 54 -10.54 22.26 -1.90
N CYS A 55 -10.76 23.11 -0.88
CA CYS A 55 -11.74 22.83 0.18
C CYS A 55 -13.14 22.58 -0.38
N LYS A 56 -13.58 23.42 -1.33
CA LYS A 56 -14.87 23.24 -2.02
C LYS A 56 -14.89 21.95 -2.84
N HIS A 57 -13.80 21.60 -3.52
CA HIS A 57 -13.68 20.35 -4.27
C HIS A 57 -13.91 19.14 -3.37
N TYR A 58 -13.32 19.08 -2.17
CA TYR A 58 -13.50 17.97 -1.23
C TYR A 58 -14.71 18.11 -0.29
N ASN A 59 -15.52 19.16 -0.44
CA ASN A 59 -16.64 19.50 0.44
C ASN A 59 -16.23 19.63 1.92
N VAL A 60 -15.08 20.25 2.17
CA VAL A 60 -14.51 20.51 3.50
C VAL A 60 -14.79 21.96 3.88
N LYS A 61 -15.33 22.17 5.08
CA LYS A 61 -15.44 23.50 5.70
C LYS A 61 -14.35 23.65 6.76
N LYS A 62 -13.55 24.71 6.68
CA LYS A 62 -12.56 25.06 7.70
C LYS A 62 -12.93 26.40 8.35
N SER A 63 -12.74 26.47 9.67
CA SER A 63 -12.90 27.72 10.42
C SER A 63 -11.76 28.71 10.13
N HIS A 64 -10.54 28.19 9.95
CA HIS A 64 -9.34 28.99 9.68
C HIS A 64 -8.61 28.46 8.44
N TYR A 65 -8.92 29.02 7.26
CA TYR A 65 -8.32 28.59 6.00
C TYR A 65 -6.81 28.84 5.95
N GLN A 66 -6.34 29.99 6.47
CA GLN A 66 -4.92 30.33 6.46
C GLN A 66 -4.07 29.34 7.25
N ASN A 67 -4.54 28.90 8.43
CA ASN A 67 -3.82 27.93 9.24
C ASN A 67 -3.69 26.59 8.52
N GLY A 68 -4.77 26.14 7.87
CA GLY A 68 -4.75 24.91 7.07
C GLY A 68 -3.81 25.01 5.86
N LEU A 69 -3.79 26.16 5.18
CA LEU A 69 -2.85 26.44 4.09
C LEU A 69 -1.40 26.38 4.59
N ASN A 70 -1.08 27.10 5.66
CA ASN A 70 0.28 27.15 6.21
C ASN A 70 0.77 25.76 6.63
N ASN A 71 -0.06 25.02 7.39
CA ASN A 71 0.25 23.64 7.80
C ASN A 71 0.41 22.71 6.59
N GLY A 72 -0.51 22.76 5.62
CA GLY A 72 -0.46 21.94 4.41
C GLY A 72 0.80 22.22 3.57
N LYS A 73 1.19 23.49 3.46
CA LYS A 73 2.41 23.93 2.78
C LYS A 73 3.67 23.43 3.47
N GLU A 74 3.76 23.63 4.78
CA GLU A 74 4.88 23.15 5.59
C GLU A 74 5.04 21.62 5.48
N LEU A 75 3.94 20.87 5.60
CA LEU A 75 3.94 19.41 5.45
C LEU A 75 4.38 18.99 4.04
N TYR A 76 3.98 19.73 3.00
CA TYR A 76 4.34 19.44 1.62
C TYR A 76 5.83 19.67 1.34
N GLU A 77 6.40 20.73 1.91
CA GLU A 77 7.80 21.09 1.73
C GLU A 77 8.74 20.20 2.56
N THR A 78 8.31 19.77 3.74
CA THR A 78 9.11 18.91 4.65
C THR A 78 9.05 17.43 4.30
N CYS A 79 7.96 16.97 3.66
CA CYS A 79 7.85 15.58 3.24
C CYS A 79 8.80 15.24 2.08
N PRO A 80 9.61 14.16 2.17
CA PRO A 80 10.51 13.78 1.10
C PRO A 80 9.78 13.52 -0.24
N SER A 81 10.34 14.00 -1.36
CA SER A 81 9.72 13.90 -2.68
C SER A 81 9.41 12.46 -3.14
N ASN A 82 10.22 11.48 -2.72
CA ASN A 82 10.06 10.06 -3.03
C ASN A 82 9.33 9.26 -1.93
N SER A 83 8.51 9.93 -1.14
CA SER A 83 7.71 9.29 -0.10
C SER A 83 6.63 8.39 -0.69
N PRO A 84 6.47 7.14 -0.21
CA PRO A 84 5.37 6.27 -0.62
C PRO A 84 4.04 6.89 -0.26
N LYS A 85 3.20 7.13 -1.27
CA LYS A 85 1.90 7.76 -1.10
C LYS A 85 0.79 6.73 -0.95
N VAL A 86 -0.31 7.15 -0.37
CA VAL A 86 -1.52 6.34 -0.25
C VAL A 86 -2.75 7.25 -0.38
N GLY A 87 -3.80 6.71 -0.99
CA GLY A 87 -5.09 7.39 -1.08
C GLY A 87 -6.02 6.91 0.03
N LEU A 88 -6.62 7.83 0.79
CA LEU A 88 -7.62 7.53 1.82
C LEU A 88 -9.00 7.98 1.36
N ASP A 89 -9.93 7.04 1.33
CA ASP A 89 -11.34 7.29 1.00
C ASP A 89 -11.93 8.31 1.97
N LEU A 90 -12.65 9.31 1.44
CA LEU A 90 -13.23 10.38 2.25
C LEU A 90 -14.22 9.88 3.31
N ASN A 91 -15.00 8.84 3.03
CA ASN A 91 -15.94 8.27 4.00
C ASN A 91 -15.18 7.63 5.17
N ILE A 92 -14.12 6.88 4.85
CA ILE A 92 -13.26 6.24 5.86
C ILE A 92 -12.53 7.31 6.68
N PHE A 93 -12.02 8.36 6.02
CA PHE A 93 -11.42 9.51 6.71
C PHE A 93 -12.38 10.10 7.74
N TRP A 94 -13.60 10.44 7.32
CA TRP A 94 -14.57 11.10 8.20
C TRP A 94 -15.09 10.19 9.30
N ASP A 95 -15.20 8.88 9.06
CA ASP A 95 -15.52 7.90 10.10
C ASP A 95 -14.45 7.87 11.20
N PHE A 96 -13.18 7.76 10.84
CA PHE A 96 -12.07 7.79 11.80
C PHE A 96 -11.87 9.17 12.46
N PHE A 97 -12.28 10.24 11.78
CA PHE A 97 -12.15 11.60 12.32
C PHE A 97 -13.22 11.91 13.38
N LYS A 98 -14.47 11.48 13.13
CA LYS A 98 -15.63 11.83 13.95
C LYS A 98 -15.90 10.84 15.07
N ASN A 99 -15.66 9.56 14.82
CA ASN A 99 -15.99 8.48 15.75
C ASN A 99 -14.76 8.06 16.54
N GLU A 100 -14.96 7.70 17.81
CA GLU A 100 -13.91 7.06 18.59
C GLU A 100 -13.65 5.66 18.05
N LYS A 101 -12.36 5.29 17.99
CA LYS A 101 -11.91 4.00 17.50
C LYS A 101 -11.07 3.32 18.55
N THR A 102 -11.28 2.02 18.71
CA THR A 102 -10.44 1.19 19.56
C THR A 102 -9.03 1.12 18.99
N ASP A 103 -8.07 0.82 19.87
CA ASP A 103 -6.68 0.63 19.46
C ASP A 103 -6.50 -0.45 18.38
N PHE A 104 -7.35 -1.47 18.38
CA PHE A 104 -7.30 -2.53 17.38
C PHE A 104 -7.85 -2.05 16.02
N GLU A 105 -8.91 -1.24 16.00
CA GLU A 105 -9.41 -0.63 14.77
C GLU A 105 -8.40 0.35 14.18
N LYS A 106 -7.75 1.17 15.01
CA LYS A 106 -6.64 2.05 14.59
C LYS A 106 -5.51 1.24 13.97
N ALA A 107 -5.07 0.16 14.63
CA ALA A 107 -4.01 -0.69 14.11
C ALA A 107 -4.42 -1.39 12.79
N THR A 108 -5.68 -1.80 12.67
CA THR A 108 -6.22 -2.40 11.44
C THR A 108 -6.24 -1.38 10.30
N PHE A 109 -6.67 -0.15 10.57
CA PHE A 109 -6.61 0.96 9.62
C PHE A 109 -5.18 1.27 9.17
N LEU A 110 -4.22 1.37 10.10
CA LEU A 110 -2.80 1.53 9.76
C LEU A 110 -2.31 0.35 8.90
N GLY A 111 -2.74 -0.87 9.22
CA GLY A 111 -2.45 -2.07 8.45
C GLY A 111 -2.94 -1.99 7.01
N TYR A 112 -4.17 -1.53 6.81
CA TYR A 112 -4.78 -1.29 5.50
C TYR A 112 -4.00 -0.25 4.68
N MET A 113 -3.74 0.92 5.29
CA MET A 113 -3.01 2.02 4.64
C MET A 113 -1.58 1.63 4.30
N ALA A 114 -0.92 0.88 5.19
CA ALA A 114 0.40 0.32 4.97
C ALA A 114 0.44 -0.61 3.75
N ILE A 115 -0.49 -1.55 3.62
CA ILE A 115 -0.52 -2.46 2.46
C ILE A 115 -0.80 -1.68 1.18
N ARG A 116 -1.74 -0.73 1.20
CA ARG A 116 -2.02 0.09 0.02
C ARG A 116 -0.82 0.91 -0.44
N SER A 117 -0.07 1.52 0.48
CA SER A 117 1.17 2.24 0.15
C SER A 117 2.29 1.33 -0.37
N ILE A 118 2.29 0.04 -0.02
CA ILE A 118 3.25 -0.92 -0.58
C ILE A 118 2.81 -1.40 -1.97
N LEU A 119 1.52 -1.67 -2.14
CA LEU A 119 0.96 -2.25 -3.34
C LEU A 119 0.95 -1.24 -4.49
N GLN A 120 0.58 0.02 -4.23
CA GLN A 120 0.40 1.04 -5.27
C GLN A 120 -0.48 0.48 -6.41
N ASP A 121 -0.01 0.56 -7.66
CA ASP A 121 -0.73 0.05 -8.82
C ASP A 121 -0.60 -1.46 -9.04
N LYS A 122 0.32 -2.13 -8.33
CA LYS A 122 0.62 -3.56 -8.54
C LYS A 122 -0.63 -4.40 -8.26
N PRO A 123 -0.90 -5.45 -9.05
CA PRO A 123 -2.02 -6.35 -8.79
C PRO A 123 -1.84 -7.14 -7.50
N TYR A 124 -0.60 -7.52 -7.19
CA TYR A 124 -0.24 -8.20 -5.95
C TYR A 124 1.24 -7.96 -5.65
N CYS A 125 1.64 -8.18 -4.40
CA CYS A 125 3.05 -8.24 -4.05
C CYS A 125 3.30 -9.18 -2.86
N LYS A 126 4.55 -9.62 -2.71
CA LYS A 126 5.01 -10.35 -1.54
C LYS A 126 5.66 -9.38 -0.56
N ILE A 127 5.22 -9.38 0.68
CA ILE A 127 5.71 -8.49 1.74
C ILE A 127 6.12 -9.28 2.99
N THR A 128 6.93 -8.67 3.85
CA THR A 128 7.30 -9.24 5.15
C THR A 128 6.55 -8.53 6.26
N ASN A 129 6.34 -9.20 7.39
CA ASN A 129 5.70 -8.57 8.55
C ASN A 129 6.47 -7.32 9.01
N LEU A 130 7.81 -7.35 9.00
CA LEU A 130 8.61 -6.19 9.41
C LEU A 130 8.39 -5.00 8.47
N TYR A 131 8.41 -5.21 7.16
CA TYR A 131 8.17 -4.13 6.20
C TYR A 131 6.75 -3.55 6.33
N TRP A 132 5.76 -4.42 6.51
CA TRP A 132 4.39 -4.01 6.75
C TRP A 132 4.24 -3.21 8.04
N LEU A 133 4.81 -3.68 9.15
CA LEU A 133 4.78 -2.99 10.45
C LEU A 133 5.52 -1.64 10.40
N SER A 134 6.65 -1.55 9.70
CA SER A 134 7.33 -0.27 9.51
C SER A 134 6.44 0.74 8.78
N ARG A 135 5.64 0.30 7.82
CA ARG A 135 4.68 1.16 7.10
C ARG A 135 3.50 1.57 7.96
N MET A 136 3.03 0.67 8.84
CA MET A 136 2.01 0.99 9.83
C MET A 136 2.50 2.07 10.80
N ASP A 137 3.79 2.06 11.12
CA ASP A 137 4.49 3.03 11.96
C ASP A 137 4.85 4.34 11.22
N GLY A 138 4.23 4.61 10.06
CA GLY A 138 4.51 5.79 9.26
C GLY A 138 5.88 5.80 8.56
N LEU A 139 6.71 4.76 8.65
CA LEU A 139 8.07 4.83 8.13
C LEU A 139 8.14 4.64 6.61
N ALA A 140 9.02 5.43 5.98
CA ALA A 140 9.27 5.41 4.54
C ALA A 140 10.04 4.15 4.06
N LYS A 141 10.74 3.46 4.97
CA LYS A 141 11.58 2.29 4.68
C LYS A 141 11.41 1.26 5.80
N THR A 142 11.76 0.01 5.51
CA THR A 142 11.79 -1.06 6.52
C THR A 142 12.79 -0.72 7.62
N THR A 143 12.40 -0.90 8.87
CA THR A 143 13.30 -0.78 10.02
C THR A 143 14.30 -1.94 10.06
N LYS A 144 15.45 -1.73 10.72
CA LYS A 144 16.47 -2.79 10.88
C LYS A 144 15.98 -3.95 11.76
N SER A 145 15.15 -3.65 12.76
CA SER A 145 14.59 -4.63 13.70
C SER A 145 13.24 -4.17 14.22
N LYS A 146 12.49 -5.10 14.84
CA LYS A 146 11.21 -4.81 15.50
C LYS A 146 11.37 -3.85 16.68
N ASP A 147 12.56 -3.78 17.28
CA ASP A 147 12.81 -2.92 18.45
C ASP A 147 12.87 -1.44 18.13
N LYS A 148 13.05 -1.09 16.86
CA LYS A 148 13.03 0.30 16.39
C LYS A 148 11.63 0.82 16.04
N LEU A 149 10.60 -0.01 16.17
CA LEU A 149 9.23 0.43 16.01
C LEU A 149 8.78 1.22 17.25
N SER A 150 7.86 2.17 17.08
CA SER A 150 7.20 2.83 18.21
C SER A 150 6.60 1.81 19.18
N SER A 151 6.50 2.15 20.46
CA SER A 151 5.90 1.27 21.49
C SER A 151 4.48 0.85 21.12
N SER A 152 3.70 1.76 20.55
CA SER A 152 2.31 1.55 20.12
C SER A 152 2.16 0.57 18.96
N ILE A 153 3.13 0.49 18.04
CA ILE A 153 3.12 -0.52 16.97
C ILE A 153 3.83 -1.80 17.41
N LYS A 154 4.85 -1.71 18.27
CA LYS A 154 5.62 -2.86 18.77
C LYS A 154 4.74 -3.88 19.49
N LYS A 155 3.67 -3.45 20.19
CA LYS A 155 2.69 -4.36 20.81
C LYS A 155 1.98 -5.30 19.82
N TYR A 156 1.87 -4.89 18.56
CA TYR A 156 1.28 -5.69 17.47
C TYR A 156 2.32 -6.48 16.67
N ALA A 157 3.62 -6.37 16.97
CA ALA A 157 4.69 -6.97 16.19
C ALA A 157 4.92 -8.48 16.43
N ASN A 158 4.03 -9.12 17.22
CA ASN A 158 4.02 -10.57 17.44
C ASN A 158 3.12 -11.30 16.44
N GLU A 159 3.30 -12.63 16.33
CA GLU A 159 2.60 -13.44 15.33
C GLU A 159 1.08 -13.47 15.55
N TYR A 160 0.64 -13.60 16.79
CA TYR A 160 -0.77 -13.61 17.14
C TYR A 160 -1.49 -12.33 16.68
N GLN A 161 -0.92 -11.17 17.03
CA GLN A 161 -1.49 -9.87 16.69
C GLN A 161 -1.46 -9.60 15.19
N THR A 162 -0.34 -9.88 14.51
CA THR A 162 -0.26 -9.72 13.05
C THR A 162 -1.24 -10.64 12.32
N ARG A 163 -1.49 -11.86 12.81
CA ARG A 163 -2.53 -12.75 12.28
C ARG A 163 -3.93 -12.18 12.50
N LYS A 164 -4.21 -11.65 13.69
CA LYS A 164 -5.50 -11.05 14.04
C LYS A 164 -5.81 -9.83 13.16
N ILE A 165 -4.83 -8.96 12.93
CA ILE A 165 -4.99 -7.80 12.03
C ILE A 165 -5.23 -8.27 10.58
N LYS A 166 -4.48 -9.28 10.10
CA LYS A 166 -4.71 -9.83 8.76
C LYS A 166 -6.11 -10.40 8.57
N ALA A 167 -6.62 -11.14 9.55
CA ALA A 167 -7.99 -11.66 9.52
C ALA A 167 -9.00 -10.50 9.42
N ALA A 168 -8.87 -9.48 10.27
CA ALA A 168 -9.74 -8.30 10.21
C ALA A 168 -9.68 -7.56 8.87
N LEU A 169 -8.50 -7.51 8.22
CA LEU A 169 -8.35 -6.94 6.88
C LEU A 169 -9.00 -7.80 5.79
N CYS A 170 -8.91 -9.13 5.89
CA CYS A 170 -9.61 -10.03 4.98
C CYS A 170 -11.13 -9.87 5.10
N ASP A 171 -11.64 -9.86 6.34
CA ASP A 171 -13.07 -9.88 6.63
C ASP A 171 -13.74 -8.53 6.37
N GLY A 172 -13.05 -7.42 6.69
CA GLY A 172 -13.64 -6.08 6.66
C GLY A 172 -13.14 -5.16 5.54
N TRP A 173 -12.01 -5.47 4.89
CA TRP A 173 -11.35 -4.56 3.94
C TRP A 173 -11.07 -5.20 2.57
N SER A 174 -11.69 -6.34 2.29
CA SER A 174 -11.57 -7.08 1.03
C SER A 174 -10.12 -7.43 0.65
N LEU A 175 -9.24 -7.57 1.64
CA LEU A 175 -7.84 -7.96 1.42
C LEU A 175 -7.75 -9.47 1.18
N GLN A 176 -7.05 -9.88 0.13
CA GLN A 176 -6.65 -11.28 -0.06
C GLN A 176 -5.22 -11.48 0.41
N THR A 177 -4.97 -12.55 1.17
CA THR A 177 -3.62 -12.90 1.66
C THR A 177 -3.27 -14.37 1.44
N TYR A 178 -1.99 -14.66 1.17
CA TYR A 178 -1.49 -16.03 1.04
C TYR A 178 -0.06 -16.18 1.56
N SER A 179 0.22 -17.16 2.43
CA SER A 179 1.52 -17.28 3.12
C SER A 179 2.06 -18.71 3.26
N ARG A 180 1.50 -19.69 2.54
CA ARG A 180 1.90 -21.10 2.72
C ARG A 180 3.37 -21.32 2.33
N TYR A 181 4.11 -22.00 3.21
CA TYR A 181 5.54 -22.37 3.06
C TYR A 181 6.43 -21.25 2.52
N THR A 182 6.23 -20.02 2.99
CA THR A 182 7.03 -18.89 2.54
C THR A 182 7.31 -17.91 3.67
N ARG A 183 8.53 -17.35 3.68
CA ARG A 183 8.84 -16.21 4.56
C ARG A 183 8.13 -14.98 4.03
N GLY A 184 7.26 -14.38 4.84
CA GLY A 184 6.39 -13.26 4.43
C GLY A 184 5.04 -13.76 3.92
N PHE A 185 4.31 -12.89 3.23
CA PHE A 185 2.98 -13.19 2.72
C PHE A 185 2.69 -12.37 1.46
N TYR A 186 1.91 -12.95 0.56
CA TYR A 186 1.37 -12.29 -0.61
C TYR A 186 0.09 -11.55 -0.23
N VAL A 187 -0.11 -10.39 -0.83
CA VAL A 187 -1.28 -9.52 -0.61
C VAL A 187 -1.83 -9.02 -1.95
N SER A 188 -3.15 -8.88 -2.02
CA SER A 188 -3.85 -8.25 -3.14
C SER A 188 -5.19 -7.67 -2.72
N PHE A 189 -5.59 -6.55 -3.32
CA PHE A 189 -6.96 -6.03 -3.29
C PHE A 189 -7.70 -6.23 -4.63
N LYS A 190 -7.01 -6.74 -5.66
CA LYS A 190 -7.54 -6.85 -7.04
C LYS A 190 -7.80 -8.30 -7.47
N LEU A 191 -6.95 -9.22 -7.02
CA LEU A 191 -7.02 -10.63 -7.40
C LEU A 191 -7.94 -11.41 -6.46
N SER A 192 -8.57 -12.44 -7.00
CA SER A 192 -9.20 -13.49 -6.19
C SER A 192 -8.15 -14.25 -5.37
N LEU A 193 -8.59 -14.98 -4.35
CA LEU A 193 -7.69 -15.86 -3.58
C LEU A 193 -7.03 -16.90 -4.51
N GLU A 194 -7.80 -17.52 -5.40
CA GLU A 194 -7.33 -18.53 -6.34
C GLU A 194 -6.22 -18.00 -7.26
N ASP A 195 -6.43 -16.83 -7.86
CA ASP A 195 -5.43 -16.18 -8.71
C ASP A 195 -4.17 -15.80 -7.93
N LEU A 196 -4.34 -15.29 -6.70
CA LEU A 196 -3.23 -14.95 -5.83
C LEU A 196 -2.38 -16.18 -5.49
N VAL A 197 -3.03 -17.30 -5.16
CA VAL A 197 -2.36 -18.58 -4.90
C VAL A 197 -1.64 -19.07 -6.16
N TYR A 198 -2.32 -19.08 -7.32
CA TYR A 198 -1.73 -19.49 -8.59
C TYR A 198 -0.44 -18.70 -8.89
N HIS A 199 -0.48 -17.37 -8.78
CA HIS A 199 0.68 -16.52 -9.02
C HIS A 199 1.80 -16.73 -7.98
N ALA A 200 1.46 -16.98 -6.72
CA ALA A 200 2.44 -17.28 -5.69
C ALA A 200 3.14 -18.63 -5.94
N GLU A 201 2.38 -19.68 -6.27
CA GLU A 201 2.88 -21.03 -6.56
C GLU A 201 3.74 -21.06 -7.83
N LYS A 202 3.31 -20.36 -8.88
CA LYS A 202 4.08 -20.20 -10.14
C LYS A 202 5.46 -19.60 -9.90
N ARG A 203 5.60 -18.71 -8.92
CA ARG A 203 6.88 -18.06 -8.59
C ARG A 203 7.82 -18.94 -7.75
N ARG A 204 7.35 -20.06 -7.17
CA ARG A 204 8.18 -20.89 -6.30
C ARG A 204 9.39 -21.46 -7.05
N LYS A 205 10.53 -21.53 -6.34
CA LYS A 205 11.80 -22.02 -6.87
C LYS A 205 11.66 -23.44 -7.43
N SER A 206 11.00 -24.34 -6.68
CA SER A 206 10.73 -25.71 -7.11
C SER A 206 9.93 -25.78 -8.41
N THR A 207 8.89 -24.96 -8.56
CA THR A 207 8.10 -24.86 -9.79
C THR A 207 8.95 -24.36 -10.96
N LYS A 208 9.73 -23.29 -10.75
CA LYS A 208 10.65 -22.76 -11.76
C LYS A 208 11.74 -23.76 -12.15
N GLU A 209 12.26 -24.55 -11.21
CA GLU A 209 13.24 -25.60 -11.48
C GLU A 209 12.67 -26.74 -12.31
N LYS A 210 11.46 -27.20 -11.97
CA LYS A 210 10.75 -28.21 -12.78
C LYS A 210 10.51 -27.70 -14.19
N GLN A 211 10.08 -26.45 -14.33
CA GLN A 211 9.85 -25.83 -15.64
C GLN A 211 11.13 -25.70 -16.45
N ARG A 212 12.24 -25.22 -15.86
CA ARG A 212 13.54 -25.17 -16.52
C ARG A 212 14.01 -26.56 -17.00
N LYS A 213 13.92 -27.58 -16.14
CA LYS A 213 14.30 -28.96 -16.51
C LYS A 213 13.48 -29.49 -17.68
N PHE A 214 12.17 -29.21 -17.71
CA PHE A 214 11.28 -29.59 -18.79
C PHE A 214 11.62 -28.88 -20.10
N GLU A 215 11.84 -27.56 -20.06
CA GLU A 215 12.25 -26.76 -21.23
C GLU A 215 13.59 -27.23 -21.80
N THR A 216 14.57 -27.53 -20.94
CA THR A 216 15.86 -28.12 -21.36
C THR A 216 15.67 -29.46 -22.06
N LYS A 217 14.79 -30.34 -21.54
CA LYS A 217 14.49 -31.63 -22.17
C LYS A 217 13.87 -31.46 -23.56
N LEU A 218 12.87 -30.59 -23.69
CA LEU A 218 12.22 -30.28 -24.97
C LEU A 218 13.21 -29.70 -26.00
N ALA A 219 14.08 -28.79 -25.57
CA ALA A 219 15.12 -28.23 -26.43
C ALA A 219 16.10 -29.31 -26.93
N LEU A 220 16.48 -30.24 -26.05
CA LEU A 220 17.35 -31.37 -26.38
C LEU A 220 16.69 -32.35 -27.37
N GLU A 221 15.40 -32.67 -27.18
CA GLU A 221 14.65 -33.49 -28.14
C GLU A 221 14.55 -32.81 -29.51
N LYS A 222 14.25 -31.51 -29.56
CA LYS A 222 14.23 -30.74 -30.82
C LYS A 222 15.59 -30.71 -31.51
N ALA A 223 16.68 -30.54 -30.76
CA ALA A 223 18.04 -30.56 -31.31
C ALA A 223 18.39 -31.93 -31.91
N LYS A 224 18.06 -33.02 -31.22
CA LYS A 224 18.25 -34.38 -31.73
C LYS A 224 17.46 -34.65 -33.00
N MET A 225 16.22 -34.15 -33.09
CA MET A 225 15.42 -34.29 -34.30
C MET A 225 16.05 -33.53 -35.47
N ARG A 226 16.54 -32.31 -35.27
CA ARG A 226 17.24 -31.54 -36.31
C ARG A 226 18.49 -32.25 -36.83
N LEU A 227 19.34 -32.76 -35.93
CA LEU A 227 20.53 -33.53 -36.29
C LEU A 227 20.17 -34.77 -37.11
N ARG A 228 19.12 -35.51 -36.72
CA ARG A 228 18.63 -36.66 -37.51
C ARG A 228 18.15 -36.28 -38.90
N THR A 229 17.45 -35.14 -39.03
CA THR A 229 17.00 -34.65 -40.33
C THR A 229 18.17 -34.23 -41.21
N GLU A 230 19.21 -33.59 -40.64
CA GLU A 230 20.44 -33.23 -41.33
C GLU A 230 21.25 -34.47 -41.78
N GLU A 231 21.35 -35.48 -40.92
CA GLU A 231 21.98 -36.78 -41.25
C GLU A 231 21.23 -37.55 -42.35
N MET A 232 19.90 -37.48 -42.37
CA MET A 232 19.10 -38.08 -43.45
C MET A 232 19.22 -37.33 -44.78
N ALA A 233 19.40 -36.01 -44.75
CA ALA A 233 19.57 -35.19 -45.95
C ALA A 233 20.97 -35.28 -46.58
N THR A 234 21.96 -35.79 -45.83
CA THR A 234 23.37 -35.91 -46.28
C THR A 234 23.77 -37.33 -46.66
N ARG A 235 22.86 -38.31 -46.56
CA ARG A 235 23.09 -39.67 -47.08
C ARG A 235 22.71 -39.72 -48.58
N PRO A 236 23.66 -40.04 -49.49
CA PRO A 236 23.43 -40.16 -50.92
C PRO A 236 22.53 -41.35 -51.29
#